data_AF-A0A1E4ZSC7-F1
#
_entry.id   AF-A0A1E4ZSC7-F1
#
_cell.length_a   1.000
_cell.length_b   1.000
_cell.length_c   1.000
_cell.angle_alpha   90.00
_cell.angle_beta   90.00
_cell.angle_gamma   90.00
#
_symmetry.space_group_name_H-M   'P 1'
#
loop_
_entity.id
_entity.type
_entity.pdbx_description
1 polymer ?
#
loop_
_entity_poly.entity_id
_entity_poly.type
_entity_poly.pdbx_seq_one_letter_code
_entity_poly.pdbx_strand_id
1 'polypeptide(L)'
;MPILVNKYLIGRHFVGIALWPFIVIKNQYLKDDEIFINHEKIHLRQQAELLVIPFYILYLIEYIIRLLQYRNSQEAYRNISFEREAYEQEGDLSYLKDRRLWSFVKYL
;
A
#
# COMPACT_ATOMS: atom_id res chain seq x y z
N MET A 1 7.79 10.42 -10.15
CA MET A 1 7.64 10.06 -8.73
C MET A 1 8.99 9.58 -8.21
N PRO A 2 9.52 10.20 -7.14
CA PRO A 2 10.82 9.84 -6.58
C PRO A 2 10.80 8.48 -5.86
N ILE A 3 11.79 7.62 -6.14
CA ILE A 3 12.01 6.35 -5.46
C ILE A 3 13.29 6.46 -4.63
N LEU A 4 13.17 6.25 -3.32
CA LEU A 4 14.28 6.26 -2.38
C LEU A 4 14.71 4.82 -2.08
N VAL A 5 16.01 4.56 -2.11
CA VAL A 5 16.55 3.25 -1.76
C VAL A 5 17.19 3.36 -0.39
N ASN A 6 16.53 2.84 0.64
CA ASN A 6 17.07 2.89 1.99
C ASN A 6 16.59 1.70 2.84
N LYS A 7 17.47 0.73 3.04
CA LYS A 7 17.21 -0.46 3.85
C LYS A 7 16.97 -0.17 5.34
N TYR A 8 17.42 0.97 5.86
CA TYR A 8 17.31 1.32 7.28
C TYR A 8 15.95 1.94 7.62
N LEU A 9 15.23 2.46 6.63
CA LEU A 9 13.88 3.00 6.79
C LEU A 9 12.79 1.92 6.69
N ILE A 10 13.17 0.69 6.37
CA ILE A 10 12.25 -0.42 6.11
C ILE A 10 12.49 -1.51 7.16
N GLY A 11 11.42 -1.92 7.85
CA GLY A 11 11.47 -3.00 8.84
C GLY A 11 11.93 -4.33 8.21
N ARG A 12 12.40 -5.27 9.04
CA ARG A 12 12.96 -6.56 8.56
C ARG A 12 12.01 -7.35 7.65
N HIS A 13 10.70 -7.19 7.84
CA HIS A 13 9.64 -7.94 7.16
C HIS A 13 9.12 -7.28 5.88
N PHE A 14 9.50 -6.03 5.60
CA PHE A 14 9.01 -5.30 4.43
C PHE A 14 10.13 -5.15 3.40
N VAL A 15 9.75 -5.12 2.12
CA VAL A 15 10.67 -4.95 0.98
C VAL A 15 10.57 -3.56 0.37
N GLY A 16 9.44 -2.87 0.56
CA GLY A 16 9.28 -1.44 0.38
C GLY A 16 8.06 -0.91 1.14
N ILE A 17 7.85 0.40 1.02
CA ILE A 17 6.75 1.14 1.62
C ILE A 17 6.49 2.43 0.84
N ALA A 18 5.21 2.70 0.59
CA ALA A 18 4.74 3.98 0.08
C ALA A 18 4.58 5.00 1.21
N LEU A 19 5.38 6.07 1.17
CA LEU A 19 5.32 7.21 2.08
C LEU A 19 5.19 8.48 1.26
N TRP A 20 3.98 9.00 1.09
CA TRP A 20 3.70 10.12 0.19
C TRP A 20 4.70 11.28 0.35
N PRO A 21 5.33 11.77 -0.74
CA PRO A 21 5.18 11.39 -2.16
C PRO A 21 6.20 10.35 -2.68
N PHE A 22 6.86 9.60 -1.80
CA PHE A 22 7.98 8.71 -2.11
C PHE A 22 7.59 7.23 -2.00
N ILE A 23 8.22 6.40 -2.84
CA ILE A 23 8.30 4.96 -2.55
C ILE A 23 9.69 4.70 -1.99
N VAL A 24 9.76 4.10 -0.81
CA VAL A 24 11.00 3.68 -0.20
C VAL A 24 11.15 2.18 -0.41
N ILE A 25 12.24 1.75 -1.06
CA ILE A 25 12.52 0.35 -1.33
C ILE A 25 13.83 -0.08 -0.67
N LYS A 26 13.92 -1.36 -0.32
CA LYS A 26 15.07 -1.90 0.41
C LYS A 26 16.27 -2.12 -0.51
N ASN A 27 16.00 -2.61 -1.72
CA ASN A 27 17.01 -2.99 -2.70
C ASN A 27 16.69 -2.37 -4.06
N GLN A 28 17.72 -2.12 -4.87
CA GLN A 28 17.56 -1.44 -6.16
C GLN A 28 16.83 -2.29 -7.21
N TYR A 29 16.97 -3.62 -7.19
CA TYR A 29 16.32 -4.52 -8.15
C TYR A 29 14.78 -4.46 -8.08
N LEU A 30 14.21 -4.04 -6.94
CA LEU A 30 12.75 -3.87 -6.81
C LEU A 30 12.20 -2.75 -7.70
N LYS A 31 13.06 -1.90 -8.26
CA LYS A 31 12.66 -0.91 -9.27
C LYS A 31 12.23 -1.54 -10.58
N ASP A 32 12.79 -2.71 -10.90
CA ASP A 32 12.56 -3.42 -12.14
C ASP A 32 11.33 -4.35 -12.04
N ASP A 33 10.80 -4.53 -10.83
CA ASP A 33 9.55 -5.25 -10.59
C ASP A 33 8.36 -4.30 -10.78
N GLU A 34 7.80 -4.31 -12.00
CA GLU A 34 6.70 -3.41 -12.37
C GLU A 34 5.44 -3.65 -11.54
N ILE A 35 5.17 -4.89 -11.12
CA ILE A 35 4.00 -5.25 -10.32
C ILE A 35 4.15 -4.66 -8.92
N PHE A 36 5.30 -4.88 -8.28
CA PHE A 36 5.60 -4.30 -6.98
C PHE A 36 5.55 -2.77 -7.01
N ILE A 37 6.13 -2.15 -8.03
CA ILE A 37 6.09 -0.69 -8.19
C ILE A 37 4.65 -0.20 -8.43
N ASN A 38 3.82 -0.95 -9.14
CA ASN A 38 2.41 -0.60 -9.34
C ASN A 38 1.63 -0.67 -8.02
N HIS A 39 1.81 -1.71 -7.23
CA HIS A 39 1.24 -1.86 -5.89
C HIS A 39 1.51 -0.61 -5.02
N GLU A 40 2.77 -0.22 -4.92
CA GLU A 40 3.19 0.94 -4.13
C GLU A 40 2.67 2.28 -4.71
N LYS A 41 2.50 2.39 -6.04
CA LYS A 41 1.84 3.55 -6.66
C LYS A 41 0.35 3.62 -6.33
N ILE A 42 -0.33 2.48 -6.18
CA ILE A 42 -1.73 2.43 -5.73
C ILE A 42 -1.83 3.01 -4.32
N HIS A 43 -0.93 2.63 -3.40
CA HIS A 43 -0.89 3.24 -2.07
C HIS A 43 -0.64 4.74 -2.09
N LEU A 44 0.27 5.23 -2.94
CA LEU A 44 0.47 6.67 -3.08
C LEU A 44 -0.79 7.38 -3.58
N ARG A 45 -1.56 6.76 -4.48
CA ARG A 45 -2.83 7.32 -4.95
C ARG A 45 -3.90 7.31 -3.84
N GLN A 46 -4.01 6.23 -3.07
CA GLN A 46 -4.89 6.15 -1.89
C GLN A 46 -4.53 7.22 -0.84
N GLN A 47 -3.23 7.40 -0.56
CA GLN A 47 -2.71 8.42 0.36
C GLN A 47 -3.10 9.82 -0.10
N ALA A 48 -2.86 10.15 -1.37
CA ALA A 48 -3.25 11.46 -1.92
C ALA A 48 -4.77 11.69 -1.91
N GLU A 49 -5.55 10.66 -2.21
CA GLU A 49 -7.02 10.69 -2.19
C GLU A 49 -7.59 10.98 -0.80
N LEU A 50 -6.97 10.44 0.24
CA LEU A 50 -7.37 10.63 1.64
C LEU A 50 -6.53 11.69 2.35
N LEU A 51 -5.98 12.67 1.64
CA LEU A 51 -5.23 13.82 2.20
C LEU A 51 -4.03 13.43 3.10
N VAL A 52 -3.45 12.25 2.86
CA VAL A 52 -2.25 11.68 3.50
C VAL A 52 -2.45 11.34 4.98
N ILE A 53 -2.76 12.33 5.84
CA ILE A 53 -2.93 12.12 7.28
C ILE A 53 -4.16 11.24 7.57
N PRO A 54 -5.36 11.54 7.04
CA PRO A 54 -6.52 10.67 7.22
C PRO A 54 -6.31 9.23 6.72
N PHE A 55 -5.54 9.03 5.65
CA PHE A 55 -5.17 7.68 5.17
C PHE A 55 -4.54 6.84 6.28
N TYR A 56 -3.47 7.35 6.92
CA TYR A 56 -2.76 6.58 7.94
C TYR A 56 -3.64 6.29 9.16
N ILE A 57 -4.54 7.21 9.53
CA ILE A 57 -5.49 7.02 10.62
C ILE A 57 -6.46 5.88 10.29
N LEU A 58 -7.09 5.93 9.11
CA LEU A 58 -8.05 4.90 8.67
C LEU A 58 -7.38 3.55 8.49
N TYR A 59 -6.19 3.52 7.89
CA TYR A 59 -5.38 2.32 7.72
C TYR A 59 -5.08 1.65 9.07
N LEU A 60 -4.64 2.43 10.07
CA LEU A 60 -4.34 1.89 11.39
C LEU A 60 -5.60 1.40 12.11
N ILE A 61 -6.70 2.15 12.04
CA ILE A 61 -7.98 1.74 12.64
C ILE A 61 -8.45 0.41 12.03
N GLU A 62 -8.45 0.31 10.70
CA GLU A 62 -8.84 -0.93 10.02
C GLU A 62 -7.91 -2.08 10.42
N TYR A 63 -6.60 -1.86 10.42
CA TYR A 63 -5.64 -2.87 10.84
C TYR A 63 -5.92 -3.38 12.26
N ILE A 64 -6.19 -2.50 13.22
CA ILE A 64 -6.52 -2.90 14.60
C ILE A 64 -7.80 -3.73 14.64
N ILE A 65 -8.85 -3.33 13.91
CA ILE A 65 -10.10 -4.08 13.82
C ILE A 65 -9.83 -5.48 13.24
N ARG A 66 -9.12 -5.58 12.12
CA ARG A 66 -8.75 -6.86 11.51
C ARG A 66 -7.86 -7.70 12.41
N LEU A 67 -6.96 -7.09 13.17
CA LEU A 67 -6.08 -7.79 14.11
C LEU A 67 -6.87 -8.44 15.24
N LEU A 68 -7.88 -7.75 15.78
CA LEU A 68 -8.79 -8.31 16.77
C LEU A 68 -9.67 -9.42 16.18
N GLN A 69 -10.09 -9.27 14.92
CA GLN A 69 -10.91 -10.24 14.20
C GLN A 69 -10.16 -11.55 13.90
N TYR A 70 -9.00 -11.47 13.25
CA TYR A 70 -8.25 -12.64 12.75
C TYR A 70 -7.25 -13.18 13.77
N ARG A 71 -6.82 -12.38 14.76
CA ARG A 71 -5.78 -12.72 15.75
C ARG A 71 -4.44 -13.15 15.12
N ASN A 72 -4.23 -12.83 13.85
CA ASN A 72 -3.04 -13.10 13.08
C ASN A 72 -2.63 -11.81 12.36
N SER A 73 -1.40 -11.34 12.59
CA SER A 73 -0.93 -10.05 12.07
C SER A 73 -0.80 -10.03 10.54
N GLN A 74 -0.42 -11.15 9.92
CA GLN A 74 -0.28 -11.25 8.47
C GLN A 74 -1.65 -11.31 7.79
N GLU A 75 -2.57 -12.08 8.37
CA GLU A 75 -3.94 -12.17 7.87
C GLU A 75 -4.67 -10.83 8.04
N ALA A 76 -4.50 -10.17 9.19
CA ALA A 76 -5.06 -8.86 9.43
C ALA A 76 -4.55 -7.81 8.43
N TYR A 77 -3.24 -7.82 8.16
CA TYR A 77 -2.61 -6.93 7.17
C TYR A 77 -3.19 -7.16 5.77
N ARG A 78 -3.23 -8.41 5.30
CA ARG A 78 -3.75 -8.75 3.96
C ARG A 78 -5.24 -8.44 3.79
N ASN A 79 -5.99 -8.34 4.88
CA ASN A 79 -7.42 -8.05 4.85
C ASN A 79 -7.76 -6.56 5.07
N ILE A 80 -6.76 -5.67 5.16
CA ILE A 80 -7.01 -4.23 5.10
C ILE A 80 -7.53 -3.90 3.70
N SER A 81 -8.62 -3.14 3.60
CA SER A 81 -9.26 -2.76 2.34
C SER A 81 -8.28 -2.12 1.33
N PHE A 82 -7.37 -1.27 1.82
CA PHE A 82 -6.31 -0.65 1.02
C PHE A 82 -5.31 -1.68 0.45
N GLU A 83 -4.92 -2.67 1.24
CA GLU A 83 -4.01 -3.75 0.83
C GLU A 83 -4.70 -4.68 -0.16
N ARG A 84 -5.96 -5.04 0.11
CA ARG A 84 -6.79 -5.87 -0.79
C ARG A 84 -6.93 -5.22 -2.16
N GLU A 85 -7.24 -3.92 -2.21
CA GLU A 85 -7.28 -3.16 -3.46
C GLU A 85 -5.93 -3.21 -4.19
N ALA A 86 -4.82 -2.96 -3.48
CA ALA A 86 -3.49 -2.96 -4.08
C ALA A 86 -3.11 -4.34 -4.62
N TYR A 87 -3.29 -5.41 -3.84
CA TYR A 87 -2.99 -6.78 -4.27
C TYR A 87 -3.87 -7.27 -5.42
N GLU A 88 -5.14 -6.90 -5.47
CA GLU A 88 -6.00 -7.32 -6.58
C GLU A 88 -5.68 -6.59 -7.89
N GLN A 89 -5.14 -5.37 -7.81
CA GLN A 89 -4.94 -4.49 -8.96
C GLN A 89 -3.47 -4.29 -9.35
N GLU A 90 -2.52 -4.82 -8.58
CA GLU A 90 -1.08 -4.67 -8.83
C GLU A 90 -0.65 -5.21 -10.21
N GLY A 91 -1.34 -6.23 -10.73
CA GLY A 91 -1.09 -6.78 -12.07
C GLY A 91 -1.64 -5.94 -13.22
N ASP A 92 -2.59 -5.03 -12.96
CA ASP A 92 -3.10 -4.11 -13.97
C ASP A 92 -2.34 -2.78 -13.92
N LEU A 93 -1.32 -2.66 -14.77
CA LEU A 93 -0.49 -1.45 -14.90
C LEU A 93 -1.27 -0.23 -15.41
N SER A 94 -2.47 -0.43 -15.96
CA SER A 94 -3.35 0.64 -16.41
C SER A 94 -4.35 1.10 -15.35
N TYR A 95 -4.52 0.33 -14.27
CA TYR A 95 -5.51 0.54 -13.22
C TYR A 95 -5.57 1.99 -12.72
N LEU A 96 -4.41 2.61 -12.46
CA LEU A 96 -4.34 3.97 -11.92
C LEU A 96 -4.93 5.05 -12.83
N LYS A 97 -5.07 4.79 -14.14
CA LYS A 97 -5.68 5.73 -15.09
C LYS A 97 -7.20 5.81 -14.90
N ASP A 98 -7.83 4.67 -14.64
CA ASP A 98 -9.29 4.52 -14.56
C ASP A 98 -9.80 4.31 -13.13
N ARG A 99 -8.89 4.27 -12.14
CA ARG A 99 -9.21 4.08 -10.73
C ARG A 99 -10.19 5.16 -10.24
N ARG A 100 -11.36 4.70 -9.78
CA ARG A 100 -12.40 5.57 -9.20
C ARG A 100 -12.01 5.99 -7.78
N LEU A 101 -12.46 7.18 -7.37
CA LEU A 101 -12.35 7.63 -5.99
C LEU A 101 -13.05 6.64 -5.05
N TRP A 102 -12.43 6.38 -3.91
CA TRP A 102 -12.89 5.48 -2.85
C TRP A 102 -13.09 4.03 -3.29
N SER A 103 -12.31 3.57 -4.28
CA SER A 103 -12.37 2.18 -4.75
C SER A 103 -12.04 1.15 -3.66
N PHE A 104 -11.24 1.51 -2.65
CA PHE A 104 -10.95 0.67 -1.47
C PHE A 104 -12.21 0.24 -0.71
N VAL A 105 -13.31 1.02 -0.75
CA VAL A 105 -14.56 0.71 -0.03
C VAL A 105 -15.18 -0.61 -0.48
N LYS A 106 -14.91 -1.06 -1.71
CA LYS A 106 -15.36 -2.38 -2.21
C LYS A 106 -14.72 -3.55 -1.47
N TYR A 107 -13.66 -3.28 -0.71
CA TYR A 107 -12.81 -4.25 -0.03
C TYR A 107 -12.91 -4.21 1.50
N LEU A 108 -13.87 -3.47 2.05
CA LEU A 108 -14.21 -3.49 3.47
C LEU A 108 -14.91 -4.80 3.88
#